data_AF-A0A2S8FK18-F1
#
_entry.id   AF-A0A2S8FK18-F1
#
_cell.length_a   1.000
_cell.length_b   1.000
_cell.length_c   1.000
_cell.angle_alpha   90.00
_cell.angle_beta   90.00
_cell.angle_gamma   90.00
#
_symmetry.space_group_name_H-M   'P 1'
#
loop_
_entity.id
_entity.type
_entity.pdbx_description
1 polymer ?
#
loop_
_entity_poly.entity_id
_entity_poly.type
_entity_poly.pdbx_seq_one_letter_code
_entity_poly.pdbx_strand_id
1 'polypeptide(L)'
;MHPPSDNPFQTPGVLEQVHPVSQGERLSEDEMPGMVALGWMFFLFAATIHAMASLYLRQPWFGLAALCSMGIGFAILYPSALTWGIGLGYACLMTVIMLGYSIVTAMGQRPPTIFEMPPLVLYILIIALLVQTSRHYYFDRVECEHPSESS
;
A
#
# COMPACT_ATOMS: atom_id res chain seq x y z
N MET A 1 51.46 24.22 -43.66
CA MET A 1 52.02 23.94 -42.33
C MET A 1 51.07 24.54 -41.30
N HIS A 2 50.20 23.72 -40.71
CA HIS A 2 49.37 24.13 -39.58
C HIS A 2 50.03 23.65 -38.29
N PRO A 3 50.08 24.47 -37.23
CA PRO A 3 50.61 24.03 -35.95
C PRO A 3 49.69 22.95 -35.34
N PRO A 4 50.24 21.97 -34.60
CA PRO A 4 49.45 21.05 -33.81
C PRO A 4 48.85 21.84 -32.63
N SER A 5 47.52 21.85 -32.52
CA SER A 5 46.87 22.35 -31.30
C SER A 5 46.99 21.26 -30.23
N ASP A 6 48.00 21.38 -29.38
CA ASP A 6 48.09 20.66 -28.10
C ASP A 6 47.02 21.21 -27.15
N ASN A 7 45.77 20.80 -27.35
CA ASN A 7 44.73 21.00 -26.35
C ASN A 7 44.77 19.80 -25.38
N PRO A 8 45.24 19.97 -24.14
CA PRO A 8 45.33 18.86 -23.17
C PRO A 8 43.96 18.38 -22.66
N PHE A 9 42.86 18.98 -23.10
CA PHE A 9 41.49 18.61 -22.72
C PHE A 9 40.71 17.86 -23.81
N GLN A 10 41.33 17.48 -24.93
CA GLN A 10 40.71 16.59 -25.90
C GLN A 10 41.01 15.13 -25.56
N THR A 11 40.32 14.60 -24.54
CA THR A 11 40.19 13.16 -24.37
C THR A 11 39.27 12.60 -25.47
N PRO A 12 39.65 11.47 -26.09
CA PRO A 12 38.86 10.86 -27.14
C PRO A 12 37.54 10.34 -26.54
N GLY A 13 36.48 10.44 -27.34
CA GLY A 13 35.12 10.12 -26.96
C GLY A 13 34.99 8.73 -26.34
N VAL A 14 35.01 8.68 -25.01
CA VAL A 14 34.17 7.74 -24.29
C VAL A 14 32.80 8.37 -24.37
N LEU A 15 32.00 7.90 -25.32
CA LEU A 15 30.56 7.90 -25.19
C LEU A 15 30.30 7.28 -23.81
N GLU A 16 30.10 8.13 -22.81
CA GLU A 16 29.27 7.83 -21.67
C GLU A 16 27.92 7.48 -22.29
N GLN A 17 27.79 6.22 -22.71
CA GLN A 17 26.51 5.55 -22.75
C GLN A 17 26.03 5.59 -21.30
N VAL A 18 25.45 6.73 -20.94
CA VAL A 18 24.35 6.75 -20.00
C VAL A 18 23.38 5.78 -20.62
N HIS A 19 23.47 4.51 -20.23
CA HIS A 19 22.38 3.57 -20.40
C HIS A 19 21.13 4.37 -20.05
N PRO A 20 20.12 4.45 -20.93
CA PRO A 20 18.87 5.08 -20.53
C PRO A 20 18.46 4.30 -19.28
N VAL A 21 18.59 4.94 -18.12
CA VAL A 21 18.09 4.42 -16.85
C VAL A 21 16.67 4.05 -17.19
N SER A 22 16.38 2.76 -17.11
CA SER A 22 15.10 2.23 -17.55
C SER A 22 14.04 3.09 -16.84
N GLN A 23 13.26 3.85 -17.61
CA GLN A 23 12.28 4.76 -17.01
C GLN A 23 11.24 3.98 -16.17
N GLY A 24 11.20 2.65 -16.29
CA GLY A 24 10.45 1.75 -15.43
C GLY A 24 11.01 1.60 -14.02
N GLU A 25 12.33 1.55 -13.80
CA GLU A 25 12.90 1.31 -12.45
C GLU A 25 12.73 2.51 -11.51
N ARG A 26 12.83 3.75 -12.02
CA ARG A 26 12.63 4.96 -11.19
C ARG A 26 11.19 5.21 -10.79
N LEU A 27 10.21 4.80 -11.60
CA LEU A 27 8.79 4.92 -11.23
C LEU A 27 8.43 3.95 -10.10
N SER A 28 9.09 2.79 -10.03
CA SER A 28 8.82 1.74 -9.05
C SER A 28 9.22 2.10 -7.61
N GLU A 29 10.36 2.77 -7.42
CA GLU A 29 10.86 3.11 -6.08
C GLU A 29 10.11 4.28 -5.43
N ASP A 30 9.64 5.25 -6.22
CA ASP A 30 8.93 6.45 -5.73
C ASP A 30 7.44 6.20 -5.42
N GLU A 31 6.80 5.21 -6.05
CA GLU A 31 5.39 4.87 -5.77
C GLU A 31 5.20 4.13 -4.43
N MET A 32 6.23 3.46 -3.95
CA MET A 32 6.15 2.56 -2.80
C MET A 32 5.83 3.26 -1.47
N PRO A 33 6.51 4.37 -1.07
CA PRO A 33 6.13 5.13 0.11
C PRO A 33 4.71 5.70 0.01
N GLY A 34 4.27 6.06 -1.20
CA GLY A 34 2.94 6.57 -1.49
C GLY A 34 1.84 5.54 -1.20
N MET A 35 2.03 4.30 -1.65
CA MET A 35 1.06 3.23 -1.42
C MET A 35 0.98 2.84 0.07
N VAL A 36 2.12 2.77 0.76
CA VAL A 36 2.14 2.49 2.22
C VAL A 36 1.42 3.60 3.01
N ALA A 37 1.70 4.87 2.68
CA ALA A 37 1.01 6.01 3.27
C ALA A 37 -0.49 5.98 2.99
N LEU A 38 -0.89 5.63 1.76
CA LEU A 38 -2.30 5.50 1.39
C LEU A 38 -3.01 4.39 2.16
N GLY A 39 -2.38 3.22 2.32
CA GLY A 39 -2.88 2.14 3.16
C GLY A 39 -3.06 2.57 4.62
N TRP A 40 -2.09 3.30 5.17
CA TRP A 40 -2.19 3.85 6.53
C TRP A 40 -3.35 4.84 6.66
N MET A 41 -3.51 5.74 5.69
CA MET A 41 -4.62 6.70 5.66
C MET A 41 -5.98 6.00 5.61
N PHE A 42 -6.13 4.92 4.83
CA PHE A 42 -7.37 4.14 4.81
C PHE A 42 -7.67 3.47 6.15
N PHE A 43 -6.67 2.90 6.83
CA PHE A 43 -6.86 2.37 8.18
C PHE A 43 -7.26 3.44 9.18
N LEU A 44 -6.68 4.64 9.10
CA LEU A 44 -7.03 5.76 9.96
C LEU A 44 -8.47 6.24 9.71
N PHE A 45 -8.89 6.26 8.44
CA PHE A 45 -10.25 6.64 8.09
C PHE A 45 -11.27 5.59 8.57
N ALA A 46 -10.98 4.30 8.40
CA ALA A 46 -11.79 3.22 8.97
C ALA A 46 -11.87 3.31 10.51
N ALA A 47 -10.74 3.59 11.17
CA ALA A 47 -10.70 3.80 12.62
C ALA A 47 -11.60 4.96 13.06
N THR A 48 -11.58 6.07 12.32
CA THR A 48 -12.42 7.24 12.60
C THR A 48 -13.91 6.90 12.48
N ILE A 49 -14.30 6.20 11.42
CA ILE A 49 -15.70 5.80 11.22
C ILE A 49 -16.16 4.85 12.32
N HIS A 50 -15.31 3.90 12.72
CA HIS A 50 -15.60 2.99 13.84
C HIS A 50 -15.69 3.72 15.19
N ALA A 51 -14.83 4.72 15.44
CA ALA A 51 -14.92 5.54 16.64
C ALA A 51 -16.23 6.34 16.68
N MET A 52 -16.60 6.96 15.55
CA MET A 52 -17.90 7.63 15.40
C MET A 52 -19.04 6.64 15.65
N ALA A 53 -19.04 5.47 14.99
CA ALA A 53 -20.06 4.44 15.18
C ALA A 53 -20.18 3.99 16.64
N SER A 54 -19.05 3.85 17.34
CA SER A 54 -19.03 3.50 18.76
C SER A 54 -19.73 4.55 19.62
N LEU A 55 -19.47 5.85 19.36
CA LEU A 55 -20.10 6.95 20.10
C LEU A 55 -21.59 7.09 19.76
N TYR A 56 -21.96 7.04 18.48
CA TYR A 56 -23.33 7.21 18.01
C TYR A 56 -24.23 6.03 18.40
N LEU A 57 -23.77 4.80 18.22
CA LEU A 57 -24.54 3.59 18.51
C LEU A 57 -24.37 3.12 19.95
N ARG A 58 -23.45 3.72 20.72
CA ARG A 58 -23.04 3.31 22.08
C ARG A 58 -22.62 1.85 22.16
N GLN A 59 -22.00 1.36 21.09
CA GLN A 59 -21.53 -0.02 20.99
C GLN A 59 -20.01 -0.06 21.16
N PRO A 60 -19.49 -0.68 22.24
CA PRO A 60 -18.06 -0.66 22.54
C PRO A 60 -17.22 -1.46 21.53
N TRP A 61 -17.83 -2.45 20.87
CA TRP A 61 -17.15 -3.28 19.87
C TRP A 61 -16.60 -2.48 18.68
N PHE A 62 -17.32 -1.43 18.25
CA PHE A 62 -16.79 -0.52 17.24
C PHE A 62 -15.62 0.32 17.76
N GLY A 63 -15.60 0.65 19.06
CA GLY A 63 -14.46 1.34 19.67
C GLY A 63 -13.20 0.48 19.68
N LEU A 64 -13.36 -0.82 19.95
CA LEU A 64 -12.25 -1.78 19.85
C LEU A 64 -11.76 -1.91 18.40
N ALA A 65 -12.67 -2.01 17.43
CA ALA A 65 -12.33 -2.02 16.01
C ALA A 65 -11.55 -0.76 15.58
N ALA A 66 -11.91 0.41 16.12
CA ALA A 66 -11.19 1.65 15.89
C ALA A 66 -9.74 1.60 16.40
N LEU A 67 -9.54 1.13 17.63
CA LEU A 67 -8.20 0.99 18.21
C LEU A 67 -7.35 -0.03 17.43
N CYS A 68 -7.93 -1.17 17.05
CA CYS A 68 -7.26 -2.17 16.21
C CYS A 68 -6.88 -1.59 14.85
N SER A 69 -7.79 -0.90 14.17
CA SER A 69 -7.52 -0.25 12.87
C SER A 69 -6.39 0.78 12.98
N MET A 70 -6.36 1.58 14.04
CA MET A 70 -5.28 2.54 14.29
C MET A 70 -3.94 1.85 14.52
N GLY A 71 -3.89 0.84 15.39
CA GLY A 71 -2.66 0.11 15.69
C GLY A 71 -2.10 -0.65 14.49
N ILE A 72 -2.96 -1.29 13.72
CA ILE A 72 -2.58 -2.03 12.51
C ILE A 72 -2.19 -1.07 11.39
N GLY A 73 -2.92 0.04 11.23
CA GLY A 73 -2.52 1.12 10.34
C GLY A 73 -1.12 1.62 10.64
N PHE A 74 -0.79 1.83 11.91
CA PHE A 74 0.57 2.25 12.29
C PHE A 74 1.61 1.14 12.02
N ALA A 75 1.26 -0.13 12.24
CA ALA A 75 2.16 -1.25 12.00
C ALA A 75 2.55 -1.40 10.51
N ILE A 76 1.63 -1.15 9.58
CA ILE A 76 1.92 -1.28 8.14
C ILE A 76 2.89 -0.20 7.60
N LEU A 77 3.09 0.90 8.34
CA LEU A 77 4.12 1.90 8.02
C LEU A 77 5.54 1.31 8.08
N TYR A 78 5.71 0.20 8.82
CA TYR A 78 6.95 -0.58 8.80
C TYR A 78 6.78 -1.69 7.75
N PRO A 79 7.34 -1.57 6.54
CA PRO A 79 7.13 -2.53 5.47
C PRO A 79 7.89 -3.83 5.75
N SER A 80 7.17 -4.82 6.30
CA SER A 80 7.67 -6.18 6.53
C SER A 80 6.60 -7.19 6.15
N ALA A 81 6.99 -8.42 5.78
CA ALA A 81 6.05 -9.49 5.45
C ALA A 81 5.00 -9.69 6.55
N LEU A 82 5.46 -9.63 7.80
CA LEU A 82 4.65 -9.86 8.98
C LEU A 82 3.61 -8.76 9.18
N THR A 83 4.03 -7.48 9.16
CA THR A 83 3.12 -6.34 9.37
C THR A 83 2.08 -6.25 8.26
N TRP A 84 2.46 -6.60 7.04
CA TRP A 84 1.55 -6.64 5.90
C TRP A 84 0.58 -7.80 5.94
N GLY A 85 1.06 -8.99 6.33
CA GLY A 85 0.20 -10.14 6.58
C GLY A 85 -0.82 -9.88 7.68
N ILE A 86 -0.43 -9.20 8.76
CA ILE A 86 -1.33 -8.76 9.83
C ILE A 86 -2.35 -7.75 9.29
N GLY A 87 -1.90 -6.74 8.53
CA GLY A 87 -2.77 -5.76 7.90
C GLY A 87 -3.81 -6.39 6.97
N LEU A 88 -3.37 -7.29 6.09
CA LEU A 88 -4.22 -8.01 5.15
C LEU A 88 -5.21 -8.93 5.87
N GLY A 89 -4.73 -9.73 6.83
CA GLY A 89 -5.57 -10.63 7.62
C GLY A 89 -6.65 -9.88 8.39
N TYR A 90 -6.30 -8.76 9.01
CA TYR A 90 -7.25 -7.91 9.69
C TYR A 90 -8.26 -7.25 8.75
N ALA A 91 -7.83 -6.72 7.60
CA ALA A 91 -8.73 -6.14 6.62
C ALA A 91 -9.71 -7.19 6.06
N CYS A 92 -9.24 -8.41 5.78
CA CYS A 92 -10.10 -9.54 5.38
C CYS A 92 -11.12 -9.90 6.48
N LEU A 93 -10.67 -10.03 7.73
CA LEU A 93 -11.55 -10.33 8.86
C LEU A 93 -12.63 -9.25 9.02
N MET A 94 -12.22 -7.98 9.01
CA MET A 94 -13.15 -6.86 9.13
C MET A 94 -14.11 -6.77 7.95
N THR A 95 -13.66 -7.09 6.73
CA THR A 95 -14.54 -7.18 5.55
C THR A 95 -15.64 -8.22 5.77
N VAL A 96 -15.29 -9.42 6.26
CA VAL A 96 -16.27 -10.48 6.56
C VAL A 96 -17.22 -10.05 7.67
N ILE A 97 -16.71 -9.45 8.74
CA ILE A 97 -17.54 -8.97 9.87
C ILE A 97 -18.51 -7.88 9.38
N MET A 98 -18.03 -6.89 8.65
CA MET A 98 -18.85 -5.78 8.15
C MET A 98 -19.86 -6.25 7.11
N LEU A 99 -19.49 -7.20 6.25
CA LEU A 99 -20.41 -7.82 5.31
C LEU A 99 -21.51 -8.61 6.04
N GLY A 100 -21.13 -9.45 7.00
CA GLY A 100 -22.08 -10.20 7.82
C GLY A 100 -23.02 -9.29 8.61
N TYR A 101 -22.49 -8.23 9.21
CA TYR A 101 -23.28 -7.22 9.89
C TYR A 101 -24.27 -6.54 8.93
N SER A 102 -23.80 -6.11 7.75
CA SER A 102 -24.63 -5.49 6.71
C SER A 102 -25.77 -6.41 6.23
N ILE A 103 -25.49 -7.71 6.07
CA ILE A 103 -26.51 -8.70 5.69
C ILE A 103 -27.56 -8.83 6.79
N VAL A 104 -27.14 -8.95 8.05
CA VAL A 104 -28.05 -9.02 9.21
C VAL A 104 -28.91 -7.76 9.32
N THR A 105 -28.32 -6.58 9.11
CA THR A 105 -29.06 -5.30 9.09
C THR A 105 -30.07 -5.27 7.94
N ALA A 106 -29.68 -5.69 6.74
CA ALA A 106 -30.55 -5.70 5.56
C ALA A 106 -31.71 -6.70 5.65
N MET A 107 -31.51 -7.82 6.36
CA MET A 107 -32.59 -8.76 6.68
C MET A 107 -33.52 -8.26 7.80
N GLY A 108 -33.05 -7.31 8.60
CA GLY A 108 -33.84 -6.65 9.64
C GLY A 108 -34.65 -5.44 9.12
N GLN A 109 -35.52 -4.90 9.97
CA GLN A 109 -36.26 -3.66 9.68
C GLN A 109 -35.47 -2.38 10.00
N ARG A 110 -34.15 -2.46 10.19
CA ARG A 110 -33.34 -1.28 10.54
C ARG A 110 -32.77 -0.67 9.24
N PRO A 111 -32.88 0.65 9.05
CA PRO A 111 -32.25 1.28 7.90
C PRO A 111 -30.73 1.03 7.96
N PRO A 112 -30.08 0.73 6.83
CA PRO A 112 -28.63 0.56 6.78
C PRO A 112 -27.98 1.82 7.33
N THR A 113 -27.16 1.67 8.37
CA THR A 113 -26.52 2.84 8.96
C THR A 113 -25.36 3.27 8.07
N ILE A 114 -25.13 4.58 7.98
CA ILE A 114 -24.00 5.18 7.25
C ILE A 114 -22.63 4.68 7.74
N PHE A 115 -22.60 3.92 8.85
CA PHE A 115 -21.40 3.37 9.46
C PHE A 115 -21.05 1.97 8.96
N GLU A 116 -21.88 1.34 8.12
CA GLU A 116 -21.70 -0.05 7.68
C GLU A 116 -20.96 -0.14 6.34
N MET A 117 -21.47 0.55 5.32
CA MET A 117 -20.94 0.47 3.96
C MET A 117 -19.57 1.13 3.78
N PRO A 118 -19.29 2.33 4.34
CA PRO A 118 -18.00 2.97 4.10
C PRO A 118 -16.80 2.18 4.66
N PRO A 119 -16.81 1.65 5.90
CA PRO A 119 -15.69 0.81 6.36
C PRO A 119 -15.53 -0.45 5.52
N LEU A 120 -16.63 -1.08 5.08
CA LEU A 120 -16.57 -2.24 4.19
C LEU A 120 -15.82 -1.93 2.90
N VAL A 121 -16.16 -0.82 2.24
CA VAL A 121 -15.46 -0.37 1.02
C VAL A 121 -13.99 -0.08 1.32
N LEU A 122 -13.67 0.58 2.44
CA LEU A 122 -12.29 0.86 2.82
C LEU A 122 -11.48 -0.41 3.04
N TYR A 123 -12.02 -1.42 3.71
CA TYR A 123 -11.30 -2.67 3.92
C TYR A 123 -11.07 -3.42 2.60
N ILE A 124 -12.00 -3.38 1.65
CA ILE A 124 -11.80 -3.93 0.30
C ILE A 124 -10.67 -3.18 -0.43
N LEU A 125 -10.63 -1.85 -0.33
CA LEU A 125 -9.57 -1.03 -0.92
C LEU A 125 -8.21 -1.31 -0.27
N ILE A 126 -8.16 -1.47 1.05
CA ILE A 126 -6.96 -1.84 1.79
C ILE A 126 -6.46 -3.22 1.33
N ILE A 127 -7.35 -4.21 1.18
CA ILE A 127 -6.99 -5.54 0.67
C ILE A 127 -6.38 -5.42 -0.72
N ALA A 128 -7.05 -4.71 -1.63
CA ALA A 128 -6.56 -4.52 -3.00
C ALA A 128 -5.18 -3.86 -3.01
N LEU A 129 -4.99 -2.80 -2.21
CA LEU A 129 -3.73 -2.09 -2.08
C LEU A 129 -2.63 -2.98 -1.52
N LEU A 130 -2.88 -3.72 -0.43
CA LEU A 130 -1.89 -4.60 0.20
C LEU A 130 -1.53 -5.80 -0.69
N VAL A 131 -2.48 -6.32 -1.48
CA VAL A 131 -2.21 -7.39 -2.45
C VAL A 131 -1.38 -6.88 -3.62
N GLN A 132 -1.72 -5.71 -4.18
CA GLN A 132 -0.98 -5.11 -5.29
C GLN A 132 0.45 -4.79 -4.87
N THR A 133 0.60 -4.12 -3.74
CA THR A 133 1.91 -3.77 -3.21
C THR A 133 2.73 -5.02 -2.83
N SER A 134 2.12 -6.10 -2.31
CA SER A 134 2.88 -7.28 -1.85
C SER A 134 3.40 -8.10 -3.02
N ARG A 135 2.65 -8.15 -4.13
CA ARG A 135 3.15 -8.72 -5.39
C ARG A 135 4.43 -8.02 -5.85
N HIS A 136 4.42 -6.69 -5.81
CA HIS A 136 5.57 -5.89 -6.19
C HIS A 136 6.79 -6.10 -5.28
N TYR A 137 6.58 -6.21 -3.97
CA TYR A 137 7.66 -6.32 -2.99
C TYR A 137 8.35 -7.70 -2.96
N TYR A 138 7.60 -8.79 -3.23
CA TYR A 138 8.09 -10.16 -3.04
C TYR A 138 8.35 -10.93 -4.34
N PHE A 139 7.65 -10.62 -5.43
CA PHE A 139 7.76 -11.39 -6.67
C PHE A 139 8.56 -10.64 -7.74
N ASP A 140 8.37 -9.33 -7.89
CA ASP A 140 9.07 -8.56 -8.94
C ASP A 140 10.55 -8.31 -8.61
N ARG A 141 10.94 -8.28 -7.31
CA ARG A 141 12.36 -8.17 -6.91
C ARG A 141 13.21 -9.37 -7.33
N VAL A 142 12.62 -10.56 -7.48
CA VAL A 142 13.34 -11.79 -7.83
C VAL A 142 13.77 -11.80 -9.30
N GLU A 143 13.05 -11.08 -10.17
CA GLU A 143 13.36 -11.02 -11.60
C GLU A 143 14.54 -10.10 -11.93
N CYS A 144 14.90 -9.14 -11.05
CA CYS A 144 16.02 -8.22 -11.28
C CYS A 144 17.37 -8.72 -10.73
N GLU A 145 17.41 -9.71 -9.85
CA GLU A 145 18.67 -10.23 -9.28
C GLU A 145 19.36 -11.32 -10.12
N HIS A 146 18.77 -11.74 -11.24
CA HIS A 146 19.43 -12.60 -12.23
C HIS A 146 19.75 -11.80 -13.50
N PRO A 147 20.85 -11.02 -13.56
CA PRO A 147 21.46 -10.75 -14.83
C PRO A 147 21.90 -12.10 -15.38
N SER A 148 21.31 -12.49 -16.50
CA SER A 148 21.77 -13.60 -17.30
C SER A 148 23.21 -13.28 -17.74
N GLU A 149 24.18 -13.77 -16.99
CA GLU A 149 25.52 -14.04 -17.50
C GLU A 149 25.40 -15.16 -18.54
N SER A 150 24.86 -14.85 -19.72
CA SER A 150 24.99 -15.71 -20.89
C SER A 150 26.23 -15.26 -21.65
N SER A 151 27.29 -16.05 -21.45
CA SER A 151 28.54 -16.07 -22.23
C SER A 151 28.33 -16.35 -23.71
#